data_AF-A0A9P9IH15-F1
#
_entry.id   AF-A0A9P9IH15-F1
#
_cell.length_a   1.000
_cell.length_b   1.000
_cell.length_c   1.000
_cell.angle_alpha   90.00
_cell.angle_beta   90.00
_cell.angle_gamma   90.00
#
_symmetry.space_group_name_H-M   'P 1'
#
loop_
_entity.id
_entity.type
_entity.pdbx_description
1 polymer ?
#
loop_
_entity_poly.entity_id
_entity_poly.type
_entity_poly.pdbx_seq_one_letter_code
_entity_poly.pdbx_strand_id
1 'polypeptide(L)'
;MSSEGHWLKHLLDVILRRQPFPQSRNKGRQISLRVGNRNLLIDERREAPYISNAIRTSRYTIWDFLPRQLLFQFSRLAHAYLMVVAILQVIPGLSTTGKFTTIIPLTIFVFLVIAKEGYYDWKRYRADVAENSQTVFVLQQCHHNDS
;
A
#
# COMPACT_ATOMS: atom_id res chain seq x y z
N MET A 1 -9.81 -45.56 -4.40
CA MET A 1 -9.37 -44.71 -3.26
C MET A 1 -8.76 -43.39 -3.77
N SER A 2 -9.51 -42.55 -4.50
CA SER A 2 -9.03 -41.23 -4.97
C SER A 2 -10.21 -40.29 -5.28
N SER A 3 -10.95 -39.88 -4.26
CA SER A 3 -12.04 -38.87 -4.41
C SER A 3 -12.11 -37.94 -3.20
N GLU A 4 -11.81 -38.47 -2.01
CA GLU A 4 -11.80 -37.75 -0.72
C GLU A 4 -10.87 -36.52 -0.68
N GLY A 5 -9.79 -36.51 -1.46
CA GLY A 5 -8.79 -35.42 -1.43
C GLY A 5 -9.09 -34.22 -2.32
N HIS A 6 -10.02 -34.32 -3.28
CA HIS A 6 -10.25 -33.25 -4.26
C HIS A 6 -11.17 -32.14 -3.69
N TRP A 7 -12.21 -32.53 -2.94
CA TRP A 7 -13.12 -31.58 -2.31
C TRP A 7 -12.43 -30.75 -1.21
N LEU A 8 -11.54 -31.36 -0.43
CA LEU A 8 -10.76 -30.65 0.60
C LEU A 8 -9.85 -29.58 -0.03
N LYS A 9 -9.20 -29.90 -1.16
CA LYS A 9 -8.37 -28.93 -1.91
C LYS A 9 -9.20 -27.78 -2.45
N HIS A 10 -10.34 -28.07 -3.07
CA HIS A 10 -11.20 -27.04 -3.64
C HIS A 10 -11.80 -26.12 -2.56
N LEU A 11 -12.16 -26.68 -1.40
CA LEU A 11 -12.65 -25.91 -0.26
C LEU A 11 -11.53 -25.05 0.35
N LEU A 12 -10.32 -25.58 0.47
CA LEU A 12 -9.13 -24.82 0.88
C LEU A 12 -8.82 -23.67 -0.08
N ASP A 13 -8.92 -23.88 -1.39
CA ASP A 13 -8.64 -22.85 -2.40
C ASP A 13 -9.67 -21.71 -2.37
N VAL A 14 -10.95 -22.04 -2.15
CA VAL A 14 -12.03 -21.06 -1.99
C VAL A 14 -11.87 -20.25 -0.71
N ILE A 15 -11.57 -20.90 0.41
CA ILE A 15 -11.39 -20.24 1.71
C ILE A 15 -10.13 -19.38 1.73
N LEU A 16 -9.03 -19.87 1.16
CA LEU A 16 -7.75 -19.16 1.16
C LEU A 16 -7.65 -18.10 0.04
N ARG A 17 -8.65 -17.99 -0.85
CA ARG A 17 -8.59 -17.16 -2.08
C ARG A 17 -7.23 -17.27 -2.78
N ARG A 18 -6.66 -18.48 -2.81
CA ARG A 18 -5.40 -18.70 -3.50
C ARG A 18 -5.72 -18.68 -4.99
N GLN A 19 -5.35 -17.62 -5.69
CA GLN A 19 -5.17 -17.70 -7.12
C GLN A 19 -3.81 -18.37 -7.35
N PRO A 20 -3.74 -19.66 -7.73
CA PRO A 20 -2.47 -20.25 -8.07
C PRO A 20 -1.93 -19.48 -9.28
N PHE A 21 -0.78 -18.83 -9.12
CA PHE A 21 -0.13 -18.18 -10.25
C PHE A 21 0.07 -19.25 -11.34
N PRO A 22 -0.40 -19.02 -12.59
CA PRO A 22 -0.19 -19.98 -13.65
C PRO A 22 1.30 -20.27 -13.75
N GLN A 23 1.67 -21.55 -13.61
CA GLN A 23 3.06 -21.95 -13.67
C GLN A 23 3.59 -21.63 -15.07
N SER A 24 4.81 -21.11 -15.14
CA SER A 24 5.47 -20.89 -16.44
C SER A 24 5.55 -22.22 -17.19
N ARG A 25 5.26 -22.18 -18.49
CA ARG A 25 5.26 -23.35 -19.39
C ARG A 25 6.57 -24.15 -19.28
N ASN A 26 7.68 -23.44 -19.04
CA ASN A 26 9.01 -24.00 -18.84
C ASN A 26 9.51 -23.79 -17.40
N LYS A 27 8.84 -24.40 -16.40
CA LYS A 27 9.30 -24.66 -15.01
C LYS A 27 10.41 -23.72 -14.46
N GLY A 28 10.23 -22.40 -14.60
CA GLY A 28 11.29 -21.41 -14.38
C GLY A 28 10.93 -20.02 -14.93
N ARG A 29 11.71 -18.99 -14.55
CA ARG A 29 11.57 -17.62 -15.06
C ARG A 29 12.49 -17.44 -16.26
N GLN A 30 11.94 -17.53 -17.47
CA GLN A 30 12.62 -17.15 -18.71
C GLN A 30 12.17 -15.74 -19.08
N ILE A 31 13.11 -14.82 -19.28
CA ILE A 31 12.84 -13.47 -19.78
C ILE A 31 13.54 -13.39 -21.12
N SER A 32 12.78 -13.30 -22.21
CA SER A 32 13.35 -13.13 -23.54
C SER A 32 13.97 -11.73 -23.64
N LEU A 33 15.30 -11.65 -23.64
CA LEU A 33 16.02 -10.41 -23.86
C LEU A 33 15.96 -10.07 -25.35
N ARG A 34 14.98 -9.26 -25.76
CA ARG A 34 14.92 -8.70 -27.11
C ARG A 34 15.76 -7.42 -27.17
N VAL A 35 17.03 -7.59 -27.52
CA VAL A 35 18.00 -6.52 -27.70
C VAL A 35 17.65 -5.77 -29.00
N GLY A 36 17.25 -4.50 -28.91
CA GLY A 36 17.04 -3.61 -30.06
C GLY A 36 15.59 -3.26 -30.42
N ASN A 37 14.58 -3.88 -29.78
CA ASN A 37 13.17 -3.54 -30.01
C ASN A 37 12.59 -2.76 -28.81
N ARG A 38 11.95 -1.61 -29.06
CA ARG A 38 11.32 -0.78 -28.02
C ARG A 38 9.94 -1.29 -27.56
N ASN A 39 9.42 -2.35 -28.20
CA ASN A 39 8.14 -2.92 -27.82
C ASN A 39 8.23 -3.55 -26.41
N LEU A 40 7.19 -3.33 -25.61
CA LEU A 40 7.09 -3.89 -24.26
C LEU A 40 7.16 -5.42 -24.30
N LEU A 41 8.01 -6.00 -23.47
CA LEU A 41 8.06 -7.45 -23.27
C LEU A 41 6.72 -7.92 -22.68
N ILE A 42 6.15 -8.98 -23.23
CA ILE A 42 4.86 -9.55 -22.81
C ILE A 42 5.13 -10.70 -21.84
N ASP A 43 4.47 -10.70 -20.69
CA ASP A 43 4.49 -11.80 -19.73
C ASP A 43 3.58 -12.94 -20.25
N GLU A 44 4.18 -14.10 -20.54
CA GLU A 44 3.46 -15.30 -21.00
C GLU A 44 2.35 -15.75 -20.05
N ARG A 45 2.43 -15.39 -18.77
CA ARG A 45 1.41 -15.75 -17.76
C ARG A 45 0.17 -14.88 -17.80
N ARG A 46 0.31 -13.64 -18.26
CA ARG A 46 -0.74 -12.61 -18.23
C ARG A 46 -1.19 -12.18 -19.61
N GLU A 47 -0.44 -12.58 -20.65
CA GLU A 47 -0.60 -12.10 -22.02
C GLU A 47 -0.60 -10.56 -22.11
N ALA A 48 0.10 -9.92 -21.17
CA ALA A 48 0.12 -8.48 -20.95
C ALA A 48 1.56 -8.02 -20.75
N PRO A 49 1.89 -6.73 -21.00
CA PRO A 49 3.23 -6.22 -20.77
C PRO A 49 3.69 -6.39 -19.32
N TYR A 50 4.98 -6.63 -19.11
CA TYR A 50 5.57 -6.71 -17.78
C TYR A 50 5.32 -5.42 -16.99
N ILE A 51 4.96 -5.58 -15.72
CA ILE A 51 4.82 -4.47 -14.77
C ILE A 51 6.19 -3.97 -14.31
N SER A 52 6.25 -2.71 -13.86
CA SER A 52 7.45 -2.14 -13.26
C SER A 52 7.88 -2.90 -12.01
N ASN A 53 9.20 -3.02 -11.80
CA ASN A 53 9.78 -3.61 -10.58
C ASN A 53 9.69 -2.69 -9.34
N ALA A 54 8.97 -1.56 -9.43
CA ALA A 54 8.75 -0.68 -8.29
C ALA A 54 7.88 -1.40 -7.25
N ILE A 55 8.40 -1.55 -6.04
CA ILE A 55 7.70 -2.13 -4.90
C ILE A 55 7.10 -0.98 -4.08
N ARG A 56 5.80 -1.04 -3.81
CA ARG A 56 5.12 -0.07 -2.95
C ARG A 56 4.42 -0.82 -1.82
N THR A 57 4.90 -0.61 -0.58
CA THR A 57 4.27 -1.13 0.63
C THR A 57 3.40 -0.08 1.33
N SER A 58 3.63 1.20 1.02
CA SER A 58 2.79 2.32 1.45
C SER A 58 1.37 2.24 0.86
N ARG A 59 0.38 2.09 1.75
CA ARG A 59 -1.06 2.01 1.39
C ARG A 59 -1.66 3.36 1.03
N TYR A 60 -1.02 4.46 1.43
CA TYR A 60 -1.51 5.83 1.23
C TYR A 60 -0.52 6.67 0.41
N THR A 61 -1.07 7.62 -0.34
CA THR A 61 -0.33 8.76 -0.94
C THR A 61 -0.44 9.92 0.05
N ILE A 62 0.59 10.77 0.21
CA ILE A 62 0.60 11.89 1.19
C ILE A 62 -0.69 12.74 1.11
N TRP A 63 -1.21 12.94 -0.11
CA TRP A 63 -2.45 13.67 -0.38
C TRP A 63 -3.74 12.90 -0.02
N ASP A 64 -3.75 11.58 -0.20
CA ASP A 64 -4.90 10.71 0.09
C ASP A 64 -4.90 10.22 1.54
N PHE A 65 -3.79 10.39 2.26
CA PHE A 65 -3.61 9.94 3.64
C PHE A 65 -4.63 10.61 4.57
N LEU A 66 -4.68 11.94 4.58
CA LEU A 66 -5.59 12.69 5.45
C LEU A 66 -7.07 12.33 5.21
N PRO A 67 -7.62 12.46 4.00
CA PRO A 67 -9.04 12.15 3.79
C PRO A 67 -9.38 10.68 4.04
N ARG A 68 -8.55 9.71 3.58
CA ARG A 68 -8.86 8.29 3.80
C ARG A 68 -8.65 7.84 5.24
N GLN A 69 -7.61 8.32 5.91
CA GLN A 69 -7.35 7.97 7.30
C GLN A 69 -8.41 8.58 8.22
N LEU A 70 -8.83 9.82 7.95
CA LEU A 70 -9.93 10.43 8.67
C LEU A 70 -11.21 9.62 8.48
N LEU A 71 -11.60 9.28 7.24
CA LEU A 71 -12.81 8.49 6.98
C LEU A 71 -12.78 7.12 7.68
N PHE A 72 -11.63 6.44 7.69
CA PHE A 72 -11.46 5.15 8.38
C PHE A 72 -11.50 5.29 9.90
N GLN A 73 -10.96 6.38 10.46
CA GLN A 73 -11.06 6.64 11.89
C GLN A 73 -12.47 7.09 12.28
N PHE A 74 -13.17 7.87 11.46
CA PHE A 74 -14.58 8.26 11.64
C PHE A 74 -15.54 7.08 11.61
N SER A 75 -15.21 5.96 10.96
CA SER A 75 -16.05 4.75 11.01
C SER A 75 -16.05 4.09 12.40
N ARG A 76 -15.13 4.49 13.30
CA ARG A 76 -15.14 4.08 14.70
C ARG A 76 -15.82 5.15 15.55
N LEU A 77 -16.89 4.75 16.22
CA LEU A 77 -17.77 5.62 17.00
C LEU A 77 -17.02 6.47 18.04
N ALA A 78 -16.00 5.89 18.68
CA ALA A 78 -15.15 6.59 19.66
C ALA A 78 -14.33 7.73 19.04
N HIS A 79 -13.71 7.52 17.88
CA HIS A 79 -12.90 8.56 17.22
C HIS A 79 -13.77 9.62 16.54
N ALA A 80 -14.96 9.24 16.06
CA ALA A 80 -15.94 10.19 15.53
C ALA A 80 -16.40 11.20 16.60
N TYR A 81 -16.74 10.73 17.80
CA TYR A 81 -17.11 11.60 18.93
C TYR A 81 -16.01 12.60 19.28
N LEU A 82 -14.76 12.11 19.37
CA LEU A 82 -13.61 12.94 19.75
C LEU A 82 -13.28 14.00 18.70
N MET A 83 -13.48 13.70 17.42
CA MET A 83 -13.22 14.64 16.34
C MET A 83 -14.29 15.74 16.24
N VAL A 84 -15.56 15.41 16.51
CA VAL A 84 -16.63 16.41 16.64
C VAL A 84 -16.34 17.36 17.80
N VAL A 85 -15.92 16.82 18.95
CA VAL A 85 -15.52 17.62 20.11
C VAL A 85 -14.29 18.50 19.80
N ALA A 86 -13.30 17.97 19.07
CA ALA A 86 -12.12 18.73 18.65
C ALA A 86 -12.48 19.91 17.73
N ILE A 87 -13.34 19.71 16.74
CA ILE A 87 -13.79 20.76 15.81
C ILE A 87 -14.57 21.85 16.57
N LEU A 88 -15.45 21.45 17.48
CA LEU A 88 -16.21 22.39 18.33
C LEU A 88 -15.30 23.24 19.23
N GLN A 89 -14.12 22.74 19.61
CA GLN A 89 -13.14 23.48 20.42
C GLN A 89 -12.24 24.42 19.62
N VAL A 90 -12.05 24.18 18.32
CA VAL A 90 -11.27 25.06 17.43
C VAL A 90 -12.02 26.35 17.10
N ILE A 91 -13.35 26.37 17.23
CA ILE A 91 -14.19 27.55 17.01
C ILE A 91 -14.17 28.42 18.29
N PRO A 92 -13.53 29.61 18.27
CA PRO A 92 -13.50 30.48 19.44
C PRO A 92 -14.89 31.07 19.71
N GLY A 93 -15.46 30.82 20.89
CA GLY A 93 -16.75 31.38 21.31
C GLY A 93 -17.69 30.47 22.11
N LEU A 94 -17.48 29.14 22.10
CA LEU A 94 -18.32 28.17 22.81
C LEU A 94 -17.70 27.61 24.10
N SER A 95 -16.51 28.09 24.47
CA SER A 95 -15.74 27.55 25.59
C SER A 95 -16.19 28.15 26.93
N THR A 96 -17.22 27.55 27.53
CA THR A 96 -17.66 27.91 28.88
C THR A 96 -16.76 27.24 29.92
N THR A 97 -15.97 28.06 30.62
CA THR A 97 -15.17 27.77 31.81
C THR A 97 -15.79 26.68 32.70
N GLY A 98 -15.08 25.56 32.89
CA GLY A 98 -15.43 24.49 33.83
C GLY A 98 -15.33 23.04 33.31
N LYS A 99 -15.46 22.79 32.00
CA LYS A 99 -15.39 21.43 31.39
C LYS A 99 -14.11 21.13 30.60
N PHE A 100 -13.22 22.11 30.49
CA PHE A 100 -12.04 22.07 29.62
C PHE A 100 -10.89 21.22 30.17
N THR A 101 -10.75 21.11 31.49
CA THR A 101 -9.61 20.45 32.15
C THR A 101 -9.52 18.94 31.89
N THR A 102 -10.64 18.28 31.56
CA THR A 102 -10.68 16.83 31.25
C THR A 102 -10.72 16.55 29.75
N ILE A 103 -11.36 17.41 28.96
CA ILE A 103 -11.54 17.17 27.52
C ILE A 103 -10.28 17.55 26.72
N ILE A 104 -9.56 18.59 27.13
CA ILE A 104 -8.31 19.02 26.48
C ILE A 104 -7.25 17.89 26.45
N PRO A 105 -6.85 17.28 27.59
CA PRO A 105 -5.82 16.25 27.57
C PRO A 105 -6.24 15.02 26.76
N LEU A 106 -7.52 14.66 26.78
CA LEU A 106 -8.07 13.55 26.01
C LEU A 106 -8.01 13.83 24.49
N THR A 107 -8.29 15.06 24.07
CA THR A 107 -8.25 15.48 22.67
C THR A 107 -6.82 15.53 22.14
N ILE A 108 -5.89 16.06 22.94
CA ILE A 108 -4.45 16.07 22.60
C ILE A 108 -3.93 14.64 22.46
N PHE A 109 -4.30 13.74 23.37
CA PHE A 109 -3.89 12.33 23.30
C PHE A 109 -4.33 11.68 21.98
N VAL A 110 -5.59 11.87 21.58
CA VAL A 110 -6.13 11.32 20.32
C VAL A 110 -5.43 11.93 19.11
N PHE A 111 -5.19 13.23 19.11
CA PHE A 111 -4.43 13.91 18.06
C PHE A 111 -3.02 13.32 17.92
N LEU A 112 -2.31 13.09 19.04
CA LEU A 112 -0.99 12.47 19.04
C LEU A 112 -1.01 11.04 18.50
N VAL A 113 -2.05 10.25 18.80
CA VAL A 113 -2.20 8.89 18.26
C VAL A 113 -2.33 8.93 16.73
N ILE A 114 -3.19 9.81 16.20
CA ILE A 114 -3.39 9.97 14.75
C ILE A 114 -2.11 10.49 14.07
N ALA A 115 -1.47 11.50 14.66
CA ALA A 115 -0.23 12.06 14.14
C ALA A 115 0.90 11.01 14.11
N LYS A 116 1.00 10.18 15.16
CA LYS A 116 1.95 9.08 15.25
C LYS A 116 1.70 8.02 14.17
N GLU A 117 0.45 7.63 13.94
CA GLU A 117 0.11 6.72 12.84
C GLU A 117 0.54 7.27 11.48
N GLY A 118 0.28 8.55 11.20
CA GLY A 118 0.72 9.19 9.97
C GLY A 118 2.24 9.29 9.83
N TYR A 119 2.93 9.57 10.93
CA TYR A 119 4.40 9.59 10.95
C TYR A 119 4.99 8.21 10.60
N TYR A 120 4.43 7.13 11.14
CA TYR A 120 4.89 5.78 10.80
C TYR A 120 4.63 5.41 9.34
N ASP A 121 3.49 5.82 8.79
CA ASP A 121 3.18 5.56 7.38
C ASP A 121 4.14 6.34 6.46
N TRP A 122 4.48 7.58 6.82
CA TRP A 122 5.51 8.35 6.11
C TRP A 122 6.89 7.69 6.18
N LYS A 123 7.27 7.13 7.33
CA LYS A 123 8.53 6.38 7.48
C LYS A 123 8.56 5.17 6.53
N ARG A 124 7.45 4.46 6.36
CA ARG A 124 7.33 3.34 5.40
C ARG A 124 7.47 3.82 3.96
N TYR A 125 6.83 4.93 3.60
CA TYR A 125 7.01 5.53 2.29
C TYR A 125 8.48 5.86 2.00
N ARG A 126 9.21 6.43 2.97
CA ARG A 126 10.65 6.71 2.81
C ARG A 126 11.48 5.44 2.60
N ALA A 127 11.14 4.37 3.31
CA ALA A 127 11.81 3.08 3.15
C ALA A 127 11.57 2.49 1.76
N ASP A 128 10.33 2.55 1.25
CA ASP A 128 10.00 2.11 -0.12
C ASP A 128 10.79 2.92 -1.17
N VAL A 129 10.90 4.23 -1.00
CA VAL A 129 11.67 5.09 -1.92
C VAL A 129 13.15 4.72 -1.91
N ALA A 130 13.73 4.52 -0.73
CA ALA A 130 15.12 4.10 -0.59
C ALA A 130 15.37 2.77 -1.30
N GLU A 131 14.51 1.77 -1.08
CA GLU A 131 14.63 0.44 -1.69
C GLU A 131 14.50 0.49 -3.22
N ASN A 132 13.53 1.23 -3.75
CA ASN A 132 13.33 1.35 -5.19
C ASN A 132 14.44 2.15 -5.90
N SER A 133 15.20 2.97 -5.17
CA SER A 133 16.29 3.79 -5.70
C SER A 133 17.67 3.12 -5.62
N GLN A 134 17.75 1.87 -5.16
CA GLN A 134 19.02 1.17 -5.07
C GLN A 134 19.67 0.99 -6.44
N THR A 135 20.99 1.22 -6.49
CA THR A 135 21.77 1.07 -7.73
C THR A 135 21.88 -0.40 -8.09
N VAL A 136 21.52 -0.72 -9.32
CA VAL A 136 21.58 -2.09 -9.87
C VAL A 136 22.37 -2.08 -11.17
N PHE A 137 23.16 -3.13 -11.39
CA PHE A 137 23.83 -3.32 -12.66
C PHE A 137 22.82 -3.77 -13.72
N VAL A 138 22.65 -2.94 -14.75
CA VAL A 138 21.82 -3.26 -15.91
C VAL A 138 22.71 -3.51 -17.12
N LEU A 139 22.41 -4.58 -17.85
CA LEU A 139 23.03 -4.83 -19.16
C LEU A 139 22.31 -3.97 -20.18
N GLN A 140 22.99 -2.94 -20.70
CA GLN A 140 22.46 -2.06 -21.74
C GLN A 140 23.11 -2.38 -23.08
N GLN A 141 22.32 -2.34 -24.16
CA GLN A 141 22.86 -2.46 -25.51
C GLN A 141 23.74 -1.24 -25.81
N CYS A 142 25.00 -1.49 -26.15
CA CYS A 142 25.91 -0.45 -26.61
C CYS A 142 25.51 -0.09 -28.05
N HIS A 143 25.05 1.14 -28.28
CA HIS A 143 24.78 1.64 -29.63
C HIS A 143 26.12 2.13 -30.21
N HIS A 144 26.77 1.31 -31.02
CA HIS A 144 27.98 1.71 -31.74
C HIS A 144 27.56 2.66 -32.86
N ASN A 145 27.79 3.96 -32.66
CA ASN A 145 27.54 4.99 -33.67
C ASN A 145 28.79 5.06 -34.55
N ASP A 146 28.84 4.23 -35.58
CA ASP A 146 29.84 4.37 -36.64
C ASP A 146 29.52 5.62 -37.47
N SER A 147 30.46 6.55 -37.48
CA SER A 147 30.43 7.81 -38.24
C SER A 147 31.16 7.63 -39.56
#